data_AF-A0A4Z1CZJ2-F1
#
_entry.id   AF-A0A4Z1CZJ2-F1
#
_cell.length_a   1.000
_cell.length_b   1.000
_cell.length_c   1.000
_cell.angle_alpha   90.00
_cell.angle_beta   90.00
_cell.angle_gamma   90.00
#
_symmetry.space_group_name_H-M   'P 1'
#
loop_
_entity.id
_entity.type
_entity.pdbx_description
1 polymer ?
#
loop_
_entity_poly.entity_id
_entity_poly.type
_entity_poly.pdbx_seq_one_letter_code
_entity_poly.pdbx_strand_id
1 'polypeptide(L)'
;MSLYDEGHTIAGWTGCAVATLGSGVVGAGVCTGSAPALVGGAVLVAASVLVTWVLHLSGWGKPPGVRPRGEWRLSARDTEARGGHPGCVGCALAGRRASAPVVTRAESIPLSPIE
;
A
#
# COMPACT_ATOMS: atom_id res chain seq x y z
N MET A 1 -5.83 20.47 -10.33
CA MET A 1 -5.13 19.20 -10.03
C MET A 1 -4.46 19.36 -8.68
N SER A 2 -4.67 18.40 -7.77
CA SER A 2 -4.03 18.37 -6.46
C SER A 2 -2.49 18.49 -6.59
N LEU A 3 -1.86 19.26 -5.69
CA LEU A 3 -0.40 19.42 -5.60
C LEU A 3 0.26 18.37 -4.70
N TYR A 4 -0.50 17.40 -4.20
CA TYR A 4 -0.04 16.32 -3.32
C TYR A 4 -0.52 14.96 -3.82
N ASP A 5 0.23 13.92 -3.49
CA ASP A 5 -0.19 12.55 -3.79
C ASP A 5 -1.23 12.11 -2.75
N GLU A 6 -2.45 11.84 -3.20
CA GLU A 6 -3.54 11.38 -2.34
C GLU A 6 -3.35 9.91 -1.87
N GLY A 7 -2.30 9.23 -2.33
CA GLY A 7 -1.98 7.87 -1.90
C GLY A 7 -2.90 6.80 -2.50
N HIS A 8 -3.87 7.17 -3.34
CA HIS A 8 -4.77 6.23 -3.97
C HIS A 8 -4.00 5.23 -4.87
N THR A 9 -4.24 3.94 -4.65
CA THR A 9 -3.66 2.80 -5.38
C THR A 9 -4.78 1.88 -5.85
N ILE A 10 -4.57 1.14 -6.95
CA ILE A 10 -5.51 0.08 -7.35
C ILE A 10 -5.57 -0.98 -6.24
N ALA A 11 -4.41 -1.38 -5.69
CA ALA A 11 -4.35 -2.31 -4.57
C ALA A 11 -5.23 -1.86 -3.39
N GLY A 12 -5.11 -0.60 -2.95
CA GLY A 12 -5.87 -0.05 -1.83
C GLY A 12 -7.35 0.08 -2.10
N TRP A 13 -7.76 0.57 -3.28
CA TRP A 13 -9.18 0.71 -3.62
C TRP A 13 -9.88 -0.63 -3.80
N THR A 14 -9.21 -1.61 -4.43
CA THR A 14 -9.75 -2.98 -4.54
C THR A 14 -9.89 -3.60 -3.15
N GLY A 15 -8.87 -3.49 -2.30
CA GLY A 15 -8.94 -3.93 -0.91
C GLY A 15 -10.08 -3.29 -0.13
N CYS A 16 -10.19 -1.97 -0.21
CA CYS A 16 -11.25 -1.20 0.45
C CYS A 16 -12.65 -1.66 0.01
N ALA A 17 -12.89 -1.82 -1.29
CA ALA A 17 -14.17 -2.29 -1.80
C ALA A 17 -14.53 -3.69 -1.27
N VAL A 18 -13.58 -4.64 -1.28
CA VAL A 18 -13.81 -5.99 -0.76
C VAL A 18 -14.06 -5.97 0.75
N ALA A 19 -13.31 -5.17 1.50
CA ALA A 19 -13.50 -5.01 2.94
C ALA A 19 -14.88 -4.42 3.27
N THR A 20 -15.32 -3.37 2.55
CA THR A 20 -16.65 -2.77 2.72
C THR A 20 -17.76 -3.78 2.47
N LEU A 21 -17.67 -4.57 1.39
CA LEU A 21 -18.64 -5.63 1.12
C LEU A 21 -18.66 -6.69 2.23
N GLY A 22 -17.47 -7.16 2.64
CA GLY A 22 -17.35 -8.13 3.73
C GLY A 22 -17.95 -7.63 5.04
N SER A 23 -17.60 -6.41 5.46
CA SER A 23 -18.18 -5.77 6.64
C SER A 23 -19.70 -5.59 6.53
N GLY A 24 -20.22 -5.23 5.35
CA GLY A 24 -21.65 -5.15 5.09
C GLY A 24 -22.35 -6.50 5.29
N VAL A 25 -21.76 -7.58 4.77
CA VAL A 25 -22.28 -8.95 4.95
C VAL A 25 -22.25 -9.38 6.42
N VAL A 26 -21.17 -9.05 7.15
CA VAL A 26 -21.11 -9.29 8.61
C VAL A 26 -22.25 -8.54 9.32
N GLY A 27 -22.44 -7.24 9.03
CA GLY A 27 -23.52 -6.45 9.61
C GLY A 27 -24.91 -7.04 9.34
N ALA A 28 -25.17 -7.48 8.11
CA ALA A 28 -26.40 -8.19 7.76
C ALA A 28 -26.55 -9.51 8.53
N GLY A 29 -25.46 -10.26 8.71
CA GLY A 29 -25.42 -11.48 9.51
C GLY A 29 -25.80 -11.25 10.97
N VAL A 30 -25.32 -10.16 11.57
CA VAL A 30 -25.72 -9.75 12.94
C VAL A 30 -27.22 -9.46 13.01
N CYS A 31 -27.73 -8.61 12.11
CA CYS A 31 -29.14 -8.22 12.10
C CYS A 31 -30.11 -9.40 11.88
N THR A 32 -29.65 -10.45 11.19
CA THR A 32 -30.46 -11.63 10.85
C THR A 32 -30.20 -12.85 11.72
N GLY A 33 -29.21 -12.79 12.63
CA GLY A 33 -28.77 -13.96 13.42
C GLY A 33 -28.15 -15.08 12.57
N SER A 34 -27.59 -14.75 11.40
CA SER A 34 -27.08 -15.72 10.43
C SER A 34 -25.59 -16.00 10.60
N ALA A 35 -25.26 -17.14 11.22
CA ALA A 35 -23.87 -17.61 11.33
C ALA A 35 -23.16 -17.77 9.97
N PRO A 36 -23.80 -18.31 8.91
CA PRO A 36 -23.18 -18.37 7.59
C PRO A 36 -22.82 -16.99 7.03
N ALA A 37 -23.67 -15.98 7.22
CA ALA A 37 -23.38 -14.62 6.77
C ALA A 37 -22.22 -14.01 7.54
N LEU A 38 -22.14 -14.21 8.87
CA LEU A 38 -21.01 -13.77 9.68
C LEU A 38 -19.69 -14.37 9.18
N VAL A 39 -19.66 -15.69 8.97
CA VAL A 39 -18.44 -16.39 8.49
C VAL A 39 -18.10 -15.92 7.08
N GLY A 40 -19.08 -15.85 6.16
CA GLY A 40 -18.86 -15.41 4.79
C GLY A 40 -18.32 -13.99 4.71
N GLY A 41 -18.89 -13.06 5.49
CA GLY A 41 -18.41 -11.69 5.58
C GLY A 41 -16.99 -11.59 6.17
N ALA A 42 -16.68 -12.37 7.21
CA ALA A 42 -15.34 -12.44 7.78
C ALA A 42 -14.30 -12.97 6.77
N VAL A 43 -14.67 -13.98 5.97
CA VAL A 43 -13.83 -14.49 4.88
C VAL A 43 -13.56 -13.41 3.83
N LEU A 44 -14.57 -12.60 3.46
CA LEU A 44 -14.36 -11.47 2.53
C LEU A 44 -13.41 -10.42 3.11
N VAL A 45 -13.54 -10.09 4.40
CA VAL A 45 -12.62 -9.16 5.06
C VAL A 45 -11.19 -9.72 5.04
N ALA A 46 -11.00 -11.00 5.36
CA ALA A 46 -9.67 -11.64 5.27
C ALA A 46 -9.14 -11.65 3.82
N ALA A 47 -9.99 -11.94 2.84
CA ALA A 47 -9.65 -11.90 1.43
C ALA A 47 -9.21 -10.51 0.96
N SER A 48 -9.80 -9.43 1.51
CA SER A 48 -9.38 -8.05 1.19
C SER A 48 -7.91 -7.80 1.49
N VAL A 49 -7.38 -8.34 2.59
CA VAL A 49 -5.97 -8.22 2.97
C VAL A 49 -5.10 -8.94 1.94
N LEU A 50 -5.46 -10.17 1.57
CA LEU A 50 -4.73 -10.98 0.60
C LEU A 50 -4.72 -10.33 -0.80
N VAL A 51 -5.87 -9.84 -1.27
CA VAL A 51 -5.99 -9.17 -2.57
C VAL A 51 -5.16 -7.89 -2.59
N THR A 52 -5.25 -7.06 -1.55
CA THR A 52 -4.44 -5.84 -1.43
C THR A 52 -2.96 -6.18 -1.46
N TRP A 53 -2.55 -7.20 -0.71
CA TRP A 53 -1.17 -7.62 -0.62
C TRP A 53 -0.63 -8.16 -1.96
N VAL A 54 -1.36 -9.05 -2.62
CA VAL A 54 -0.97 -9.58 -3.95
C VAL A 54 -0.89 -8.46 -4.98
N LEU A 55 -1.87 -7.55 -5.00
CA LEU A 55 -1.85 -6.41 -5.91
C LEU A 55 -0.64 -5.50 -5.63
N HIS A 56 -0.34 -5.22 -4.36
CA HIS A 56 0.85 -4.47 -3.97
C HIS A 56 2.14 -5.14 -4.47
N LEU A 57 2.32 -6.44 -4.22
CA LEU A 57 3.50 -7.20 -4.68
C LEU A 57 3.61 -7.27 -6.22
N SER A 58 2.49 -7.15 -6.92
CA SER A 58 2.45 -7.13 -8.39
C SER A 58 2.68 -5.74 -9.01
N GLY A 59 2.94 -4.72 -8.19
CA GLY A 59 3.23 -3.35 -8.63
C GLY A 59 2.00 -2.45 -8.78
N TRP A 60 0.82 -2.88 -8.33
CA TRP A 60 -0.39 -2.04 -8.32
C TRP A 60 -0.59 -1.28 -7.01
N GLY A 61 0.37 -1.41 -6.09
CA GLY A 61 0.54 -0.54 -4.94
C GLY A 61 1.49 0.62 -5.28
N LYS A 62 1.79 1.42 -4.26
CA LYS A 62 2.78 2.49 -4.32
C LYS A 62 3.78 2.28 -3.18
N PRO A 63 5.09 2.55 -3.39
CA PRO A 63 6.07 2.47 -2.32
C PRO A 63 5.79 3.49 -1.21
N PRO A 64 6.22 3.20 0.03
CA PRO A 64 6.14 4.18 1.11
C PRO A 64 7.04 5.39 0.81
N GLY A 65 6.56 6.60 1.13
CA GLY A 65 7.32 7.85 0.96
C GLY A 65 6.84 8.74 -0.18
N VAL A 66 7.61 9.81 -0.43
CA VAL A 66 7.32 10.82 -1.45
C VAL A 66 7.66 10.27 -2.84
N ARG A 67 6.79 10.50 -3.81
CA ARG A 67 6.95 10.05 -5.20
C ARG A 67 6.97 11.22 -6.19
N PRO A 68 7.68 11.10 -7.32
CA PRO A 68 7.59 12.06 -8.42
C PRO A 68 6.16 12.17 -8.95
N ARG A 69 5.77 13.36 -9.44
CA ARG A 69 4.39 13.60 -9.95
C ARG A 69 3.96 12.65 -11.07
N GLY A 70 4.92 12.15 -11.86
CA GLY A 70 4.64 11.16 -12.92
C GLY A 70 4.06 9.85 -12.40
N GLU A 71 4.29 9.51 -11.14
CA GLU A 71 3.91 8.25 -10.50
C GLU A 71 2.63 8.37 -9.65
N TRP A 72 1.96 9.53 -9.66
CA TRP A 72 0.79 9.77 -8.81
C TRP A 72 -0.48 9.15 -9.37
N ARG A 73 -0.51 8.88 -10.68
CA ARG A 73 -1.68 8.29 -11.35
C ARG A 73 -2.04 6.95 -10.71
N LEU A 74 -3.34 6.69 -10.58
CA LEU A 74 -3.84 5.44 -10.05
C LEU A 74 -3.35 4.22 -10.86
N SER A 75 -3.23 4.39 -12.17
CA SER A 75 -2.75 3.36 -13.11
C SER A 75 -1.23 3.28 -13.24
N ALA A 76 -0.46 4.15 -12.56
CA ALA A 76 0.99 4.06 -12.58
C ALA A 76 1.42 2.76 -11.89
N ARG A 77 2.18 1.94 -12.63
CA ARG A 77 2.66 0.66 -12.13
C ARG A 77 4.05 0.81 -11.55
N ASP A 78 4.24 0.26 -10.37
CA ASP A 78 5.51 0.21 -9.68
C ASP A 78 6.35 -0.97 -10.20
N THR A 79 7.50 -0.64 -10.79
CA THR A 79 8.45 -1.63 -11.35
C THR A 79 9.40 -2.19 -10.31
N GLU A 80 9.59 -1.49 -9.19
CA GLU A 80 10.52 -1.84 -8.11
C GLU A 80 9.91 -2.83 -7.10
N ALA A 81 8.58 -2.99 -7.10
CA ALA A 81 7.85 -3.93 -6.23
C ALA A 81 8.42 -5.36 -6.25
N ARG A 82 9.05 -5.79 -7.36
CA ARG A 82 9.73 -7.10 -7.46
C ARG A 82 10.95 -7.23 -6.55
N GLY A 83 11.72 -6.16 -6.37
CA GLY A 83 12.84 -6.10 -5.43
C GLY A 83 12.38 -5.85 -3.97
N GLY A 84 11.17 -5.32 -3.81
CA GLY A 84 10.62 -4.90 -2.54
C GLY A 84 11.04 -3.48 -2.18
N HIS A 85 10.43 -2.92 -1.14
CA HIS A 85 10.68 -1.54 -0.71
C HIS A 85 11.37 -1.49 0.65
N PRO A 86 12.32 -0.55 0.84
CA PRO A 86 12.88 -0.29 2.16
C PRO A 86 11.78 -0.01 3.18
N GLY A 87 11.78 -0.75 4.29
CA GLY A 87 10.82 -0.56 5.38
C GLY A 87 9.38 -1.03 5.10
N CYS A 88 9.08 -1.63 3.95
CA CYS A 88 7.73 -2.14 3.67
C CYS A 88 7.52 -3.54 4.28
N VAL A 89 6.67 -3.63 5.30
CA VAL A 89 6.31 -4.90 5.94
C VAL A 89 5.66 -5.86 4.94
N GLY A 90 4.80 -5.37 4.04
CA GLY A 90 4.16 -6.20 3.02
C GLY A 90 5.16 -6.89 2.09
N CYS A 91 6.16 -6.15 1.60
CA CYS A 91 7.26 -6.72 0.82
C CYS A 91 8.11 -7.68 1.65
N ALA A 92 8.45 -7.31 2.90
CA ALA A 92 9.27 -8.13 3.78
C ALA A 92 8.63 -9.48 4.13
N LEU A 93 7.31 -9.51 4.34
CA LEU A 93 6.52 -10.74 4.54
C LEU A 93 6.55 -11.66 3.31
N ALA A 94 6.75 -11.08 2.11
CA ALA A 94 6.97 -11.83 0.87
C ALA A 94 8.44 -12.21 0.63
N GLY A 95 9.33 -11.99 1.61
CA GLY A 95 10.77 -12.21 1.48
C GLY A 95 11.50 -11.15 0.66
N ARG A 96 10.83 -10.08 0.23
CA ARG A 96 11.40 -8.99 -0.58
C ARG A 96 11.91 -7.87 0.32
N ARG A 97 13.16 -7.98 0.76
CA ARG A 97 13.81 -6.98 1.62
C ARG A 97 14.82 -6.19 0.79
N ALA A 98 14.38 -5.06 0.24
CA ALA A 98 15.32 -4.12 -0.35
C ALA A 98 16.16 -3.46 0.75
N SER A 99 17.47 -3.43 0.55
CA SER A 99 18.38 -2.66 1.39
C SER A 99 18.02 -1.18 1.28
N ALA A 100 17.97 -0.47 2.42
CA ALA A 100 17.82 0.98 2.39
C ALA A 100 19.00 1.59 1.61
N PRO A 101 18.76 2.60 0.75
CA PRO A 101 19.85 3.32 0.12
C PRO A 101 20.73 3.92 1.23
N VAL A 102 22.03 3.67 1.17
CA VAL A 102 23.00 4.31 2.06
C VAL A 102 22.97 5.80 1.74
N VAL A 103 22.40 6.60 2.64
CA VAL A 103 22.50 8.05 2.55
C VAL A 103 23.94 8.41 2.87
N THR A 104 24.76 8.61 1.84
CA THR A 104 26.04 9.28 1.98
C THR A 104 25.76 10.67 2.52
N ARG A 105 26.18 10.92 3.77
CA ARG A 105 26.13 12.23 4.41
C ARG A 105 26.75 13.24 3.44
N ALA A 106 25.96 14.19 2.96
CA ALA A 106 26.49 15.28 2.17
C ALA A 106 27.58 15.97 2.99
N GLU A 107 28.79 16.01 2.43
CA GLU A 107 29.91 16.71 3.03
C GLU A 107 29.52 18.18 3.21
N SER A 108 29.70 18.69 4.42
CA SER A 108 29.38 20.08 4.74
C SER A 108 30.26 20.99 3.89
N ILE A 109 29.67 21.68 2.93
CA ILE A 109 30.33 22.78 2.22
C ILE A 109 30.70 23.83 3.27
N PRO A 110 31.99 24.13 3.50
CA PRO A 110 32.38 25.19 4.41
C PRO A 110 31.89 26.52 3.81
N LEU A 111 30.99 27.19 4.53
CA LEU A 111 30.66 28.58 4.25
C LEU A 111 31.89 29.40 4.58
N SER A 112 32.62 29.86 3.56
CA SER A 112 33.69 30.84 3.76
C SER A 112 33.07 32.12 4.36
N PRO A 113 33.70 32.75 5.35
CA PRO A 113 33.29 34.08 5.79
C PRO A 113 33.39 35.02 4.59
N ILE A 114 32.27 35.64 4.21
CA ILE A 114 32.30 36.81 3.34
C ILE A 114 32.82 37.95 4.21
N GLU A 115 34.04 38.42 3.93
CA GLU A 115 34.52 39.74 4.37
C GLU A 115 33.82 40.86 3.61
#